data_AF-A0A1H5SEX0-F1
#
_entry.id   AF-A0A1H5SEX0-F1
#
_cell.length_a   1.000
_cell.length_b   1.000
_cell.length_c   1.000
_cell.angle_alpha   90.00
_cell.angle_beta   90.00
_cell.angle_gamma   90.00
#
_symmetry.space_group_name_H-M   'P 1'
#
loop_
_entity.id
_entity.type
_entity.pdbx_description
1 polymer ?
#
loop_
_entity_poly.entity_id
_entity_poly.type
_entity_poly.pdbx_seq_one_letter_code
_entity_poly.pdbx_strand_id
1 'polypeptide(L)'
;MNRKWFILILVFIGGLIGTGASLVTAEIAHKTGDAEFCGSCHSMEPMANTFKQDTHGGNNEHGFVAQCVDCHLPQDSVFGYMLDKTKHGINDVFVENFTNTDEIDWIARREERERFVFDSGCLSCHQALLDKTTANNPKSLQTHAHYKKQLEENDPIQCVSCHVTVGHNGQLRSELNKTHPEFTFESH
;
A
#
# COMPACT_ATOMS: atom_id res chain seq x y z
N MET A 1 50.89 -10.01 9.48
CA MET A 1 49.55 -10.37 9.97
C MET A 1 49.19 -11.75 9.43
N ASN A 2 48.75 -12.67 10.29
CA ASN A 2 48.43 -14.05 9.87
C ASN A 2 47.24 -14.05 8.91
N ARG A 3 47.31 -14.83 7.81
CA ARG A 3 46.24 -14.94 6.79
C ARG A 3 44.85 -15.18 7.41
N LYS A 4 44.80 -15.99 8.48
CA LYS A 4 43.56 -16.24 9.23
C LYS A 4 43.01 -14.99 9.91
N TRP A 5 43.86 -14.19 10.56
CA TRP A 5 43.47 -12.94 11.21
C TRP A 5 43.02 -11.89 10.20
N PHE A 6 43.67 -11.80 9.05
CA PHE A 6 43.25 -10.89 7.98
C PHE A 6 41.85 -11.24 7.45
N ILE A 7 41.60 -12.53 7.17
CA ILE A 7 40.26 -13.00 6.74
C ILE A 7 39.21 -12.72 7.81
N LEU A 8 39.51 -12.98 9.09
CA LEU A 8 38.59 -12.69 10.19
C LEU A 8 38.25 -11.21 10.29
N ILE A 9 39.23 -10.32 10.12
CA ILE A 9 39.00 -8.87 10.09
C ILE A 9 38.13 -8.47 8.91
N LEU A 10 38.38 -9.02 7.71
CA LEU A 10 37.56 -8.72 6.53
C LEU A 10 36.10 -9.18 6.70
N VAL A 11 35.88 -10.38 7.24
CA VAL A 11 34.53 -10.89 7.51
C VAL A 11 33.84 -10.03 8.56
N PHE A 12 34.55 -9.62 9.62
CA PHE A 12 34.00 -8.77 10.65
C PHE A 12 33.59 -7.39 10.12
N ILE A 13 34.50 -6.72 9.38
CA ILE A 13 34.22 -5.41 8.76
C ILE A 13 33.09 -5.54 7.74
N GLY A 14 33.12 -6.56 6.88
CA GLY A 14 32.06 -6.82 5.91
C GLY A 14 30.71 -7.07 6.56
N GLY A 15 30.68 -7.83 7.67
CA GLY A 15 29.47 -8.06 8.45
C GLY A 15 28.91 -6.78 9.07
N LEU A 16 29.77 -5.90 9.62
CA LEU A 16 29.35 -4.60 10.15
C LEU A 16 28.78 -3.69 9.06
N ILE A 17 29.45 -3.60 7.91
CA ILE A 17 28.98 -2.79 6.77
C ILE A 17 27.67 -3.34 6.22
N GLY A 18 27.57 -4.65 6.01
CA GLY A 18 26.36 -5.29 5.50
C GLY A 18 25.17 -5.11 6.43
N THR A 19 25.37 -5.25 7.74
CA THR A 19 24.32 -5.01 8.75
C THR A 19 23.91 -3.55 8.75
N GLY A 20 24.88 -2.62 8.77
CA GLY A 20 24.61 -1.18 8.73
C GLY A 20 23.81 -0.78 7.49
N ALA A 21 24.22 -1.23 6.31
CA ALA A 21 23.50 -0.98 5.07
C ALA A 21 22.08 -1.56 5.06
N SER A 22 21.90 -2.76 5.63
CA SER A 22 20.58 -3.40 5.71
C SER A 22 19.62 -2.62 6.61
N LEU A 23 20.10 -2.15 7.78
CA LEU A 23 19.29 -1.34 8.71
C LEU A 23 18.90 0.00 8.10
N VAL A 24 19.84 0.69 7.43
CA VAL A 24 19.55 1.94 6.72
C VAL A 24 18.53 1.72 5.62
N THR A 25 18.67 0.64 4.84
CA THR A 25 17.72 0.31 3.77
C THR A 25 16.33 0.02 4.33
N ALA A 26 16.23 -0.74 5.41
CA ALA A 26 14.97 -1.04 6.07
C ALA A 26 14.27 0.23 6.60
N GLU A 27 15.02 1.14 7.23
CA GLU A 27 14.48 2.41 7.73
C GLU A 27 13.98 3.30 6.59
N ILE A 28 14.75 3.41 5.50
CA ILE A 28 14.31 4.16 4.30
C ILE A 28 13.06 3.53 3.72
N ALA A 29 13.01 2.21 3.59
CA ALA A 29 11.86 1.51 3.03
C ALA A 29 10.59 1.77 3.86
N HIS A 30 10.71 1.72 5.20
CA HIS A 30 9.63 1.99 6.14
C HIS A 30 9.15 3.44 6.07
N LYS A 31 10.06 4.42 6.16
CA LYS A 31 9.68 5.85 6.12
C LYS A 31 9.10 6.28 4.79
N THR A 32 9.53 5.67 3.69
CA THR A 32 9.01 5.98 2.36
C THR A 32 7.77 5.15 2.02
N GLY A 33 7.18 4.46 3.00
CA GLY A 33 6.00 3.62 2.83
C GLY A 33 4.72 4.20 3.44
N ASP A 34 4.85 5.19 4.33
CA ASP A 34 3.74 5.74 5.10
C ASP A 34 2.99 6.88 4.39
N ALA A 35 1.87 7.28 4.99
CA ALA A 35 1.02 8.34 4.46
C ALA A 35 1.63 9.74 4.54
N GLU A 36 2.64 9.96 5.40
CA GLU A 36 3.33 11.25 5.48
C GLU A 36 4.26 11.43 4.28
N PHE A 37 5.03 10.40 3.92
CA PHE A 37 5.86 10.42 2.74
C PHE A 37 5.02 10.42 1.46
N CYS A 38 4.04 9.50 1.34
CA CYS A 38 3.20 9.43 0.14
C CYS A 38 2.42 10.73 -0.08
N GLY A 39 1.89 11.35 0.99
CA GLY A 39 1.18 12.63 0.93
C GLY A 39 2.08 13.87 0.78
N SER A 40 3.40 13.71 0.67
CA SER A 40 4.32 14.85 0.45
C SER A 40 4.27 15.39 -0.99
N CYS A 41 3.74 14.58 -1.92
CA CYS A 41 3.38 14.98 -3.27
C CYS A 41 1.95 15.54 -3.29
N HIS A 42 1.74 16.67 -3.97
CA HIS A 42 0.44 17.35 -3.99
C HIS A 42 -0.66 16.46 -4.59
N SER A 43 -0.32 15.67 -5.61
CA SER A 43 -1.26 14.75 -6.28
C SER A 43 -1.79 13.66 -5.34
N MET A 44 -1.03 13.30 -4.31
CA MET A 44 -1.34 12.24 -3.34
C MET A 44 -1.90 12.75 -2.01
N GLU A 45 -1.92 14.06 -1.78
CA GLU A 45 -2.45 14.65 -0.56
C GLU A 45 -3.91 14.22 -0.26
N PRO A 46 -4.86 14.19 -1.22
CA PRO A 46 -6.22 13.73 -0.97
C PRO A 46 -6.28 12.25 -0.53
N MET A 47 -5.40 11.41 -1.08
CA MET A 47 -5.33 9.98 -0.79
C MET A 47 -4.81 9.77 0.62
N ALA A 48 -3.75 10.47 1.01
CA ALA A 48 -3.21 10.45 2.37
C ALA A 48 -4.22 10.97 3.40
N ASN A 49 -4.94 12.06 3.09
CA ASN A 49 -5.93 12.65 3.97
C ASN A 49 -7.13 11.72 4.19
N THR A 50 -7.63 11.08 3.14
CA THR A 50 -8.72 10.10 3.28
C THR A 50 -8.29 8.80 3.92
N PHE A 51 -7.04 8.36 3.69
CA PHE A 51 -6.48 7.18 4.34
C PHE A 51 -6.47 7.33 5.86
N LYS A 52 -6.01 8.47 6.38
CA LYS A 52 -6.02 8.77 7.82
C LYS A 52 -7.42 8.71 8.47
N GLN A 53 -8.49 8.80 7.67
CA GLN A 53 -9.87 8.69 8.13
C GLN A 53 -10.43 7.25 8.03
N ASP A 54 -9.74 6.36 7.31
CA ASP A 54 -10.08 4.95 7.20
C ASP A 54 -9.67 4.19 8.47
N THR A 55 -10.36 3.07 8.73
CA THR A 55 -9.99 2.14 9.80
C THR A 55 -8.52 1.72 9.69
N HIS A 56 -7.99 1.50 8.48
CA HIS A 56 -6.59 1.09 8.28
C HIS A 56 -5.59 2.23 8.43
N GLY A 57 -6.01 3.49 8.27
CA GLY A 57 -5.13 4.65 8.49
C GLY A 57 -5.13 5.20 9.92
N GLY A 58 -5.64 4.42 10.87
CA GLY A 58 -5.56 4.73 12.30
C GLY A 58 -6.86 5.25 12.93
N ASN A 59 -7.92 5.45 12.15
CA ASN A 59 -9.22 5.81 12.70
C ASN A 59 -9.98 4.57 13.21
N ASN A 60 -9.41 3.91 14.22
CA ASN A 60 -9.96 2.71 14.85
C ASN A 60 -9.70 2.68 16.35
N GLU A 61 -10.46 1.88 17.08
CA GLU A 61 -10.38 1.78 18.56
C GLU A 61 -9.14 1.02 19.06
N HIS A 62 -8.36 0.41 18.17
CA HIS A 62 -7.25 -0.49 18.51
C HIS A 62 -5.87 0.13 18.33
N GLY A 63 -5.79 1.32 17.73
CA GLY A 63 -4.52 2.04 17.52
C GLY A 63 -3.60 1.43 16.47
N PHE A 64 -4.09 0.48 15.66
CA PHE A 64 -3.33 -0.06 14.54
C PHE A 64 -3.34 0.92 13.36
N VAL A 65 -2.22 1.04 12.66
CA VAL A 65 -2.07 1.85 11.45
C VAL A 65 -1.30 1.03 10.43
N ALA A 66 -1.90 0.77 9.28
CA ALA A 66 -1.21 0.24 8.12
C ALA A 66 -0.41 1.36 7.43
N GLN A 67 0.60 0.98 6.67
CA GLN A 67 1.27 1.87 5.72
C GLN A 67 0.54 1.87 4.37
N CYS A 68 0.78 2.88 3.54
CA CYS A 68 0.24 2.91 2.17
C CYS A 68 0.73 1.70 1.37
N VAL A 69 2.02 1.39 1.52
CA VAL A 69 2.68 0.26 0.84
C VAL A 69 2.24 -1.11 1.32
N ASP A 70 1.62 -1.22 2.50
CA ASP A 70 1.10 -2.52 2.98
C ASP A 70 -0.05 -3.01 2.09
N CYS A 71 -0.76 -2.09 1.43
CA CYS A 71 -1.79 -2.42 0.44
C CYS A 71 -1.32 -2.21 -1.00
N HIS A 72 -0.49 -1.19 -1.25
CA HIS A 72 -0.07 -0.77 -2.59
C HIS A 72 1.23 -1.41 -3.11
N LEU A 73 1.80 -2.36 -2.38
CA LEU A 73 2.90 -3.20 -2.87
C LEU A 73 2.67 -4.68 -2.52
N PRO A 74 3.16 -5.60 -3.38
CA PRO A 74 3.08 -7.03 -3.10
C PRO A 74 3.96 -7.41 -1.91
N GLN A 75 3.44 -8.30 -1.05
CA GLN A 75 4.09 -8.75 0.19
C GLN A 75 4.69 -10.16 0.08
N ASP A 76 4.87 -10.68 -1.14
CA ASP A 76 5.24 -12.07 -1.39
C ASP A 76 6.73 -12.37 -1.11
N SER A 77 7.60 -11.37 -1.26
CA SER A 77 9.02 -11.49 -0.94
C SER A 77 9.68 -10.13 -0.75
N VAL A 78 10.76 -10.08 0.05
CA VAL A 78 11.56 -8.85 0.24
C VAL A 78 12.14 -8.34 -1.08
N PHE A 79 12.63 -9.23 -1.94
CA PHE A 79 13.22 -8.83 -3.21
C PHE A 79 12.16 -8.24 -4.17
N GLY A 80 11.01 -8.92 -4.30
CA GLY A 80 9.89 -8.45 -5.13
C GLY A 80 9.38 -7.09 -4.64
N TYR A 81 9.12 -6.98 -3.33
CA TYR A 81 8.72 -5.74 -2.68
C TYR A 81 9.68 -4.58 -3.01
N MET A 82 10.99 -4.77 -2.82
CA MET A 82 11.97 -3.70 -3.07
C MET A 82 12.04 -3.32 -4.56
N LEU A 83 11.90 -4.30 -5.46
CA LEU A 83 11.90 -4.08 -6.90
C LEU A 83 10.67 -3.28 -7.34
N ASP A 84 9.47 -3.64 -6.87
CA ASP A 84 8.23 -2.93 -7.21
C ASP A 84 8.17 -1.55 -6.55
N LYS A 85 8.61 -1.43 -5.29
CA LYS A 85 8.77 -0.13 -4.62
C LYS A 85 9.65 0.82 -5.43
N THR A 86 10.78 0.32 -5.92
CA THR A 86 11.72 1.12 -6.71
C THR A 86 11.10 1.52 -8.06
N LYS A 87 10.46 0.59 -8.75
CA LYS A 87 9.80 0.87 -10.05
C LYS A 87 8.67 1.89 -9.91
N HIS A 88 7.77 1.68 -8.95
CA HIS A 88 6.65 2.60 -8.70
C HIS A 88 7.16 3.96 -8.24
N GLY A 89 8.11 4.00 -7.29
CA GLY A 89 8.69 5.27 -6.83
C GLY A 89 9.34 6.08 -7.95
N ILE A 90 10.09 5.44 -8.87
CA ILE A 90 10.66 6.12 -10.04
C ILE A 90 9.56 6.65 -10.96
N ASN A 91 8.53 5.83 -11.23
CA ASN A 91 7.40 6.22 -12.06
C ASN A 91 6.64 7.41 -11.46
N ASP A 92 6.36 7.39 -10.17
CA ASP A 92 5.57 8.41 -9.48
C ASP A 92 6.33 9.73 -9.45
N VAL A 93 7.63 9.71 -9.14
CA VAL A 93 8.49 10.91 -9.24
C VAL A 93 8.49 11.45 -10.67
N PHE A 94 8.55 10.59 -11.68
CA PHE A 94 8.52 11.04 -13.07
C PHE A 94 7.17 11.68 -13.43
N VAL A 95 6.06 11.02 -13.12
CA VAL A 95 4.71 11.53 -13.40
C VAL A 95 4.47 12.86 -12.68
N GLU A 96 4.81 12.94 -11.38
CA GLU A 96 4.66 14.14 -10.57
C GLU A 96 5.44 15.34 -11.12
N ASN A 97 6.64 15.12 -11.67
CA ASN A 97 7.52 16.23 -12.10
C ASN A 97 7.41 16.58 -13.59
N PHE A 98 6.95 15.64 -14.42
CA PHE A 98 7.00 15.79 -15.88
C PHE A 98 5.64 15.65 -16.58
N THR A 99 4.55 15.45 -15.82
CA THR A 99 3.19 15.38 -16.37
C THR A 99 2.23 16.27 -15.57
N ASN A 100 1.02 16.48 -16.07
CA ASN A 100 -0.01 17.22 -15.34
C ASN A 100 -0.85 16.26 -14.48
N THR A 101 -0.50 16.14 -13.20
CA THR A 101 -1.20 15.28 -12.25
C THR A 101 -2.62 15.76 -11.94
N ASP A 102 -2.91 17.05 -12.14
CA ASP A 102 -4.26 17.63 -11.94
C ASP A 102 -5.27 17.16 -12.99
N GLU A 103 -4.80 16.63 -14.13
CA GLU A 103 -5.65 16.05 -15.18
C GLU A 103 -6.00 14.57 -14.92
N ILE A 104 -5.45 13.96 -13.88
CA ILE A 104 -5.74 12.56 -13.54
C ILE A 104 -7.12 12.44 -12.90
N ASP A 105 -8.03 11.71 -13.55
CA ASP A 105 -9.29 11.31 -12.93
C ASP A 105 -9.07 10.18 -11.92
N TRP A 106 -8.76 10.58 -10.68
CA TRP A 106 -8.55 9.67 -9.56
C TRP A 106 -9.78 8.84 -9.19
N ILE A 107 -10.99 9.32 -9.49
CA ILE A 107 -12.23 8.58 -9.22
C ILE A 107 -12.38 7.45 -10.23
N ALA A 108 -12.20 7.73 -11.53
CA ALA A 108 -12.21 6.70 -12.57
C ALA A 108 -11.11 5.65 -12.35
N ARG A 109 -9.92 6.07 -11.89
CA ARG A 109 -8.82 5.13 -11.56
C ARG A 109 -9.18 4.07 -10.52
N ARG A 110 -10.21 4.30 -9.68
CA ARG A 110 -10.67 3.28 -8.71
C ARG A 110 -11.31 2.06 -9.37
N GLU A 111 -11.72 2.16 -10.63
CA GLU A 111 -12.18 1.00 -11.39
C GLU A 111 -11.02 0.03 -11.68
N GLU A 112 -9.78 0.54 -11.75
CA GLU A 112 -8.56 -0.24 -11.96
C GLU A 112 -7.86 -0.63 -10.63
N ARG A 113 -8.54 -0.51 -9.48
CA ARG A 113 -7.92 -0.75 -8.15
C ARG A 113 -7.22 -2.09 -7.99
N GLU A 114 -7.67 -3.10 -8.72
CA GLU A 114 -7.09 -4.44 -8.71
C GLU A 114 -5.67 -4.51 -9.27
N ARG A 115 -5.28 -3.49 -10.03
CA ARG A 115 -3.94 -3.36 -10.61
C ARG A 115 -2.91 -2.86 -9.61
N PHE A 116 -3.33 -2.15 -8.57
CA PHE A 116 -2.44 -1.42 -7.67
C PHE A 116 -2.72 -1.63 -6.18
N VAL A 117 -3.70 -2.47 -5.83
CA VAL A 117 -3.92 -2.94 -4.45
C VAL A 117 -3.80 -4.46 -4.45
N PHE A 118 -2.93 -4.99 -3.59
CA PHE A 118 -2.51 -6.39 -3.65
C PHE A 118 -3.11 -7.20 -2.49
N ASP A 119 -3.67 -8.36 -2.80
CA ASP A 119 -4.24 -9.27 -1.79
C ASP A 119 -3.19 -9.81 -0.83
N SER A 120 -1.92 -9.94 -1.26
CA SER A 120 -0.82 -10.30 -0.36
C SER A 120 -0.65 -9.27 0.76
N GLY A 121 -0.98 -8.00 0.50
CA GLY A 121 -1.10 -6.95 1.50
C GLY A 121 -2.16 -7.26 2.55
N CYS A 122 -3.39 -7.50 2.11
CA CYS A 122 -4.50 -7.84 3.01
C CYS A 122 -4.20 -9.10 3.84
N LEU A 123 -3.72 -10.16 3.20
CA LEU A 123 -3.49 -11.47 3.82
C LEU A 123 -2.26 -11.48 4.74
N SER A 124 -1.34 -10.54 4.62
CA SER A 124 -0.21 -10.38 5.56
C SER A 124 -0.68 -10.08 6.99
N CYS A 125 -1.76 -9.30 7.14
CA CYS A 125 -2.38 -8.99 8.44
C CYS A 125 -3.61 -9.87 8.71
N HIS A 126 -4.43 -10.15 7.71
CA HIS A 126 -5.67 -10.94 7.83
C HIS A 126 -5.45 -12.44 7.64
N GLN A 127 -4.37 -12.98 8.20
CA GLN A 127 -3.86 -14.33 7.92
C GLN A 127 -4.89 -15.45 8.14
N ALA A 128 -5.72 -15.34 9.19
CA ALA A 128 -6.71 -16.37 9.53
C ALA A 128 -8.09 -16.13 8.90
N LEU A 129 -8.26 -15.08 8.08
CA LEU A 129 -9.57 -14.63 7.60
C LEU A 129 -10.28 -15.70 6.77
N LEU A 130 -9.55 -16.38 5.88
CA LEU A 130 -10.09 -17.36 4.94
C LEU A 130 -10.40 -18.71 5.57
N ASP A 131 -9.92 -18.96 6.80
CA ASP A 131 -10.12 -20.21 7.53
C ASP A 131 -11.11 -20.06 8.70
N LYS A 132 -11.72 -18.88 8.85
CA LYS A 132 -12.77 -18.65 9.87
C LYS A 132 -13.97 -19.54 9.62
N THR A 133 -14.46 -20.17 10.69
CA THR A 133 -15.70 -20.95 10.71
C THR A 133 -16.87 -20.20 11.37
N THR A 134 -16.60 -19.04 11.99
CA THR A 134 -17.58 -18.21 12.67
C THR A 134 -17.42 -16.74 12.27
N ALA A 135 -18.55 -16.05 12.10
CA ALA A 135 -18.61 -14.61 11.84
C ALA A 135 -19.98 -14.07 12.28
N ASN A 136 -20.03 -12.79 12.67
CA ASN A 136 -21.28 -12.10 13.00
C ASN A 136 -22.26 -12.09 11.81
N ASN A 137 -21.72 -12.06 10.59
CA ASN A 137 -22.50 -12.18 9.36
C ASN A 137 -22.14 -13.50 8.66
N PRO A 138 -23.03 -14.53 8.66
CA PRO A 138 -22.79 -15.80 7.98
C PRO A 138 -22.51 -15.65 6.47
N LYS A 139 -23.03 -14.60 5.83
CA LYS A 139 -22.79 -14.35 4.41
C LYS A 139 -21.33 -14.00 4.12
N SER A 140 -20.62 -13.37 5.07
CA SER A 140 -19.19 -13.08 4.93
C SER A 140 -18.36 -14.37 4.80
N LEU A 141 -18.70 -15.43 5.57
CA LEU A 141 -18.03 -16.73 5.46
C LEU A 141 -18.24 -17.35 4.08
N GLN A 142 -19.47 -17.29 3.56
CA GLN A 142 -19.78 -17.81 2.22
C GLN A 142 -19.03 -17.04 1.12
N THR A 143 -18.98 -15.70 1.22
CA THR A 143 -18.27 -14.86 0.26
C THR A 143 -16.76 -15.10 0.28
N HIS A 144 -16.13 -15.19 1.46
CA HIS A 144 -14.70 -15.51 1.53
C HIS A 144 -14.38 -16.94 1.07
N ALA A 145 -15.26 -17.90 1.33
CA ALA A 145 -15.12 -19.25 0.77
C ALA A 145 -15.25 -19.27 -0.75
N HIS A 146 -16.08 -18.40 -1.33
CA HIS A 146 -16.18 -18.22 -2.78
C HIS A 146 -14.90 -17.60 -3.35
N TYR A 147 -14.37 -16.53 -2.75
CA TYR A 147 -13.07 -15.97 -3.10
C TYR A 147 -11.97 -17.03 -3.07
N LYS A 148 -11.86 -17.81 -1.99
CA LYS A 148 -10.84 -18.87 -1.84
C LYS A 148 -10.90 -19.91 -2.97
N LYS A 149 -12.09 -20.24 -3.47
CA LYS A 149 -12.27 -21.15 -4.62
C LYS A 149 -11.84 -20.50 -5.93
N GLN A 150 -12.11 -19.21 -6.11
CA GLN A 150 -11.74 -18.50 -7.32
C GLN A 150 -10.22 -18.30 -7.48
N LEU A 151 -9.44 -18.37 -6.40
CA LEU A 151 -7.97 -18.29 -6.46
C LEU A 151 -7.33 -19.34 -7.40
N GLU A 152 -8.03 -20.42 -7.71
CA GLU A 152 -7.59 -21.49 -8.63
C GLU A 152 -8.02 -21.25 -10.10
N GLU A 153 -8.83 -20.22 -10.36
CA GLU A 153 -9.34 -19.87 -11.69
C GLU A 153 -8.38 -18.91 -12.44
N ASN A 154 -8.56 -18.78 -13.76
CA ASN A 154 -7.85 -17.77 -14.53
C ASN A 154 -8.47 -16.39 -14.24
N ASP A 155 -7.64 -15.43 -13.79
CA ASP A 155 -8.05 -14.07 -13.39
C ASP A 155 -8.95 -14.04 -12.14
N PRO A 156 -8.41 -14.43 -10.97
CA PRO A 156 -9.19 -14.50 -9.75
C PRO A 156 -9.64 -13.10 -9.30
N ILE A 157 -10.87 -13.01 -8.80
CA ILE A 157 -11.31 -11.82 -8.06
C ILE A 157 -10.35 -11.53 -6.90
N GLN A 158 -10.21 -10.25 -6.57
CA GLN A 158 -9.38 -9.78 -5.49
C GLN A 158 -10.20 -9.27 -4.31
N CYS A 159 -9.55 -9.03 -3.17
CA CYS A 159 -10.19 -8.48 -1.98
C CYS A 159 -10.89 -7.15 -2.30
N VAL A 160 -10.21 -6.28 -3.06
CA VAL A 160 -10.75 -4.98 -3.47
C VAL A 160 -11.84 -5.09 -4.53
N SER A 161 -12.03 -6.21 -5.23
CA SER A 161 -13.19 -6.41 -6.12
C SER A 161 -14.51 -6.21 -5.35
N CYS A 162 -14.55 -6.68 -4.10
CA CYS A 162 -15.70 -6.55 -3.20
C CYS A 162 -15.55 -5.42 -2.17
N HIS A 163 -14.35 -5.20 -1.61
CA HIS A 163 -14.08 -4.20 -0.58
C HIS A 163 -13.75 -2.82 -1.19
N VAL A 164 -14.69 -2.29 -1.96
CA VAL A 164 -14.46 -1.17 -2.89
C VAL A 164 -14.09 0.16 -2.24
N THR A 165 -14.37 0.32 -0.94
CA THR A 165 -14.18 1.55 -0.17
C THR A 165 -12.94 1.54 0.72
N VAL A 166 -12.26 0.39 0.85
CA VAL A 166 -11.12 0.24 1.76
C VAL A 166 -10.01 1.25 1.45
N GLY A 167 -9.34 1.73 2.50
CA GLY A 167 -8.17 2.59 2.40
C GLY A 167 -8.45 4.07 2.18
N HIS A 168 -9.68 4.47 1.82
CA HIS A 168 -10.02 5.90 1.61
C HIS A 168 -11.42 6.26 2.13
N ASN A 169 -12.02 5.42 2.97
CA ASN A 169 -13.30 5.64 3.66
C ASN A 169 -14.48 6.11 2.78
N GLY A 170 -14.44 5.87 1.46
CA GLY A 170 -15.42 6.42 0.51
C GLY A 170 -15.45 7.96 0.40
N GLN A 171 -14.53 8.68 1.05
CA GLN A 171 -14.53 10.15 1.09
C GLN A 171 -13.67 10.80 0.00
N LEU A 172 -12.96 10.01 -0.80
CA LEU A 172 -11.98 10.52 -1.76
C LEU A 172 -12.57 11.57 -2.71
N ARG A 173 -13.79 11.34 -3.20
CA ARG A 173 -14.49 12.29 -4.07
C ARG A 173 -14.75 13.63 -3.39
N SER A 174 -15.08 13.61 -2.10
CA SER A 174 -15.28 14.83 -1.31
C SER A 174 -13.99 15.58 -1.07
N GLU A 175 -12.88 14.88 -0.85
CA GLU A 175 -11.56 15.52 -0.68
C GLU A 175 -11.05 16.12 -2.00
N LEU A 176 -11.16 15.39 -3.11
CA LEU A 176 -10.76 15.87 -4.44
C LEU A 176 -11.55 17.12 -4.86
N ASN A 177 -12.83 17.20 -4.54
CA ASN A 177 -13.67 18.36 -4.84
C ASN A 177 -13.21 19.67 -4.17
N LYS A 178 -12.33 19.62 -3.17
CA LYS A 178 -11.76 20.83 -2.54
C LYS A 178 -10.76 21.54 -3.44
N THR A 179 -10.06 20.81 -4.31
CA THR A 179 -9.03 21.35 -5.21
C THR A 179 -9.43 21.25 -6.68
N HIS A 180 -10.22 20.23 -7.05
CA HIS A 180 -10.75 20.01 -8.40
C HIS A 180 -12.27 19.80 -8.33
N PRO A 181 -13.05 20.88 -8.16
CA PRO A 181 -14.49 20.76 -8.01
C PRO A 181 -15.14 20.23 -9.30
N GLU A 182 -15.85 19.10 -9.19
CA GLU A 182 -16.70 18.56 -10.26
C GLU A 182 -17.87 19.49 -10.60
N PHE A 183 -18.26 20.35 -9.66
CA PHE A 183 -19.36 21.30 -9.82
C PHE A 183 -18.91 22.71 -9.43
N THR A 184 -19.02 23.65 -10.37
CA THR A 184 -18.87 25.08 -10.09
C THR A 184 -20.20 25.62 -9.58
N PHE A 185 -20.27 25.98 -8.29
CA PHE A 185 -21.43 26.70 -7.78
C PHE A 185 -21.24 28.20 -8.07
N GLU A 186 -22.04 28.76 -8.98
CA GLU A 186 -22.12 30.21 -9.14
C GLU A 186 -22.76 30.80 -7.89
N SER A 187 -22.00 31.58 -7.12
CA SER A 187 -22.56 32.35 -6.00
C SER A 187 -23.38 33.50 -6.58
N HIS A 188 -24.70 33.39 -6.55
CA HIS A 188 -25.62 34.52 -6.76
C HIS A 188 -25.54 35.53 -5.61
#